data_AF-A0A7X7ENK1-F1
#
_entry.id   AF-A0A7X7ENK1-F1
#
_cell.length_a   1.000
_cell.length_b   1.000
_cell.length_c   1.000
_cell.angle_alpha   90.00
_cell.angle_beta   90.00
_cell.angle_gamma   90.00
#
_symmetry.space_group_name_H-M   'P 1'
#
loop_
_entity.id
_entity.type
_entity.pdbx_description
1 polymer ?
#
loop_
_entity_poly.entity_id
_entity_poly.type
_entity_poly.pdbx_seq_one_letter_code
_entity_poly.pdbx_strand_id
1 'polypeptide(L)'
;MTPKNEYTLHTQLIRLLDGFTALLGIRIAVFTPDAQELQAGLNRTGCEYCRHLRKEFDFDSHCRRLDQKMFNQAREQKQLIPYQCHGYLREA
;
A
#
# COMPACT_ATOMS: atom_id res chain seq x y z
N MET A 1 9.43 22.60 -14.88
CA MET A 1 10.71 21.99 -14.47
C MET A 1 10.49 21.32 -13.13
N THR A 2 10.29 20.01 -13.10
CA THR A 2 10.24 19.26 -11.83
C THR A 2 11.65 19.27 -11.21
N PRO A 3 11.81 19.64 -9.94
CA PRO A 3 13.13 19.79 -9.34
C PRO A 3 13.85 18.45 -9.26
N LYS A 4 15.14 18.46 -9.61
CA LYS A 4 16.07 17.30 -9.60
C LYS A 4 16.09 16.52 -8.27
N ASN A 5 15.68 17.16 -7.18
CA ASN A 5 15.57 16.59 -5.83
C ASN A 5 14.44 15.56 -5.71
N GLU A 6 13.32 15.75 -6.41
CA GLU A 6 12.13 14.89 -6.33
C GLU A 6 12.41 13.49 -6.91
N TYR A 7 13.14 13.43 -8.04
CA TYR A 7 13.57 12.18 -8.66
C TYR A 7 14.58 11.39 -7.81
N THR A 8 15.46 12.10 -7.09
CA THR A 8 16.49 11.46 -6.24
C THR A 8 15.87 10.83 -5.00
N LEU A 9 14.94 11.55 -4.33
CA LEU A 9 14.17 11.04 -3.21
C LEU A 9 13.35 9.81 -3.60
N HIS A 10 12.69 9.85 -4.77
CA HIS A 10 11.94 8.72 -5.29
C HIS A 10 12.83 7.47 -5.46
N THR A 11 14.00 7.62 -6.07
CA THR A 11 14.92 6.48 -6.32
C THR A 11 15.44 5.85 -5.03
N GLN A 12 15.81 6.66 -4.03
CA GLN A 12 16.28 6.15 -2.74
C GLN A 12 15.17 5.47 -1.95
N LEU A 13 13.95 6.04 -1.99
CA LEU A 13 12.77 5.45 -1.37
C LEU A 13 12.48 4.07 -1.97
N ILE A 14 12.48 3.93 -3.30
CA ILE A 14 12.19 2.63 -3.93
C ILE A 14 13.25 1.58 -3.53
N ARG A 15 14.54 1.93 -3.54
CA ARG A 15 15.60 1.02 -3.09
C ARG A 15 15.41 0.57 -1.63
N LEU A 16 14.93 1.47 -0.76
CA LEU A 16 14.62 1.12 0.62
C LEU A 16 13.46 0.11 0.70
N LEU A 17 12.38 0.37 -0.04
CA LEU A 17 11.21 -0.52 -0.09
C LEU A 17 11.57 -1.89 -0.68
N ASP A 18 12.40 -1.93 -1.71
CA ASP A 18 12.93 -3.16 -2.30
C ASP A 18 13.70 -3.97 -1.25
N GLY A 19 14.58 -3.31 -0.49
CA GLY A 19 15.35 -3.94 0.57
C GLY A 19 14.47 -4.58 1.65
N PHE A 20 13.48 -3.85 2.17
CA PHE A 20 12.53 -4.40 3.14
C PHE A 20 11.71 -5.56 2.56
N THR A 21 11.27 -5.42 1.31
CA THR A 21 10.47 -6.46 0.64
C THR A 21 11.29 -7.73 0.45
N ALA A 22 12.55 -7.60 0.03
CA ALA A 22 13.48 -8.72 -0.15
C ALA A 22 13.83 -9.41 1.18
N LEU A 23 14.09 -8.63 2.24
CA LEU A 23 14.54 -9.15 3.53
C LEU A 23 13.41 -9.77 4.36
N LEU A 24 12.25 -9.13 4.40
CA LEU A 24 11.17 -9.51 5.32
C LEU A 24 10.01 -10.22 4.62
N GLY A 25 9.97 -10.22 3.30
CA GLY A 25 8.86 -10.79 2.55
C GLY A 25 7.52 -10.05 2.77
N ILE A 26 7.55 -8.84 3.32
CA ILE A 26 6.37 -7.97 3.47
C ILE A 26 6.20 -7.10 2.23
N ARG A 27 4.98 -6.61 2.00
CA ARG A 27 4.70 -5.66 0.94
C ARG A 27 4.48 -4.28 1.55
N ILE A 28 5.35 -3.33 1.22
CA ILE A 28 5.20 -1.91 1.59
C ILE A 28 4.94 -1.14 0.31
N ALA A 29 3.89 -0.32 0.30
CA ALA A 29 3.49 0.49 -0.85
C ALA A 29 3.31 1.95 -0.47
N VAL A 30 3.67 2.83 -1.41
CA VAL A 30 3.53 4.28 -1.32
C VAL A 30 2.25 4.68 -2.04
N PHE A 31 1.49 5.58 -1.44
CA PHE A 31 0.23 6.06 -1.97
C PHE A 31 0.25 7.58 -2.12
N THR A 32 -0.54 8.08 -3.07
CA THR A 32 -0.91 9.50 -3.16
C THR A 32 -1.84 9.88 -2.01
N PRO A 33 -2.02 11.19 -1.72
CA PRO A 33 -3.02 11.66 -0.77
C PRO A 33 -4.47 11.20 -1.07
N ASP A 34 -4.74 10.86 -2.34
CA ASP A 34 -6.03 10.37 -2.84
C ASP A 34 -6.13 8.82 -2.83
N ALA A 35 -5.30 8.16 -2.02
CA ALA A 35 -5.24 6.70 -1.85
C ALA A 35 -4.97 5.91 -3.14
N GLN A 36 -4.32 6.53 -4.14
CA GLN A 36 -3.84 5.82 -5.31
C GLN A 36 -2.45 5.26 -5.06
N GLU A 37 -2.24 3.98 -5.34
CA GLU A 37 -0.93 3.35 -5.22
C GLU A 37 0.03 3.92 -6.28
N LEU A 38 1.18 4.44 -5.83
CA LEU A 38 2.25 4.90 -6.70
C LEU A 38 3.23 3.77 -7.01
N GLN A 39 3.70 3.08 -5.96
CA GLN A 39 4.78 2.11 -6.09
C GLN A 39 4.84 1.20 -4.86
N ALA A 40 5.16 -0.08 -5.08
CA ALA A 40 5.49 -1.03 -4.02
C ALA A 40 6.93 -1.56 -4.20
N GLY A 41 7.56 -1.99 -3.11
CA GLY A 41 8.87 -2.64 -3.17
C GLY A 41 8.84 -3.87 -4.09
N LEU A 42 9.88 -4.02 -4.90
CA LEU A 42 10.06 -5.02 -5.97
C LEU A 42 8.89 -5.06 -6.97
N ASN A 43 8.14 -3.97 -7.14
CA ASN A 43 6.88 -3.95 -7.90
C ASN A 43 5.88 -5.03 -7.45
N ARG A 44 5.92 -5.43 -6.18
CA ARG A 44 5.12 -6.54 -5.68
C ARG A 44 3.64 -6.16 -5.71
N THR A 45 2.86 -6.93 -6.45
CA THR A 45 1.40 -6.79 -6.51
C THR A 45 0.73 -7.38 -5.26
N GLY A 46 -0.58 -7.16 -5.12
CA GLY A 46 -1.36 -7.86 -4.10
C GLY A 46 -1.20 -9.38 -4.19
N CYS A 47 -1.21 -10.06 -3.05
CA CYS A 47 -1.09 -11.52 -3.02
C CYS A 47 -2.27 -12.20 -3.73
N GLU A 48 -2.08 -13.46 -4.13
CA GLU A 48 -3.11 -14.20 -4.86
C GLU A 48 -4.41 -14.33 -4.07
N TYR A 49 -4.31 -14.44 -2.74
CA TYR A 49 -5.46 -14.45 -1.86
C TYR A 49 -6.31 -13.17 -1.99
N CYS A 50 -5.69 -11.98 -1.89
CA CYS A 50 -6.39 -10.72 -2.07
C CYS A 50 -6.92 -10.56 -3.50
N ARG A 51 -6.21 -11.09 -4.51
CA ARG A 51 -6.66 -11.09 -5.90
C ARG A 51 -7.94 -11.90 -6.08
N HIS A 52 -7.99 -13.12 -5.52
CA HIS A 52 -9.19 -13.94 -5.55
C HIS A 52 -10.34 -13.29 -4.78
N LEU A 53 -10.08 -12.77 -3.58
CA LEU A 53 -11.10 -12.09 -2.78
C LEU A 53 -11.74 -10.92 -3.56
N ARG A 54 -10.92 -10.07 -4.18
CA ARG A 54 -11.41 -8.90 -4.92
C ARG A 54 -12.13 -9.28 -6.22
N LYS A 55 -11.62 -10.26 -6.97
CA LYS A 55 -12.15 -10.61 -8.31
C LYS A 55 -13.21 -11.69 -8.27
N GLU A 56 -12.91 -12.84 -7.67
CA GLU A 56 -13.77 -14.02 -7.72
C GLU A 56 -14.94 -13.95 -6.73
N PHE A 57 -14.75 -13.24 -5.60
CA PHE A 57 -15.78 -13.06 -4.58
C PHE A 57 -16.43 -11.67 -4.59
N ASP A 58 -16.11 -10.83 -5.59
CA ASP A 58 -16.69 -9.49 -5.78
C ASP A 58 -16.50 -8.52 -4.59
N PHE A 59 -15.40 -8.65 -3.85
CA PHE A 59 -15.08 -7.75 -2.73
C PHE A 59 -14.28 -6.51 -3.12
N ASP A 60 -13.99 -6.26 -4.40
CA ASP A 60 -13.10 -5.15 -4.81
C ASP A 60 -13.57 -3.78 -4.26
N SER A 61 -14.85 -3.47 -4.42
CA SER A 61 -15.45 -2.22 -3.93
C SER A 61 -15.41 -2.10 -2.40
N HIS A 62 -15.66 -3.22 -1.70
CA HIS A 62 -15.60 -3.29 -0.24
C HIS A 62 -14.17 -3.09 0.28
N CYS A 63 -13.20 -3.77 -0.34
CA CYS A 63 -11.78 -3.63 -0.02
C CYS A 63 -11.32 -2.19 -0.20
N ARG A 64 -11.56 -1.58 -1.37
CA ARG A 64 -11.15 -0.19 -1.63
C ARG A 64 -11.80 0.82 -0.68
N ARG A 65 -13.06 0.59 -0.30
CA ARG A 65 -13.76 1.45 0.66
C ARG A 65 -13.14 1.36 2.06
N LEU A 66 -12.70 0.17 2.48
CA LEU A 66 -11.97 0.00 3.73
C LEU A 66 -10.59 0.66 3.66
N ASP A 67 -9.85 0.43 2.56
CA ASP A 67 -8.55 1.07 2.32
C ASP A 67 -8.69 2.60 2.47
N GLN A 68 -9.65 3.22 1.77
CA GLN A 68 -9.91 4.65 1.85
C GLN A 68 -10.25 5.14 3.27
N LYS A 69 -11.08 4.38 4.00
CA LYS A 69 -11.45 4.71 5.37
C LYS A 69 -10.22 4.72 6.28
N MET A 70 -9.37 3.70 6.16
CA MET A 70 -8.16 3.57 6.98
C MET A 70 -7.10 4.62 6.61
N PHE A 71 -6.97 4.98 5.32
CA PHE A 71 -6.16 6.11 4.89
C PHE A 71 -6.59 7.42 5.54
N ASN A 72 -7.90 7.72 5.51
CA ASN A 72 -8.43 8.95 6.12
C ASN A 72 -8.14 8.97 7.63
N GLN A 73 -8.36 7.83 8.30
CA GLN A 73 -8.08 7.70 9.72
C GLN A 73 -6.58 7.89 10.05
N ALA A 74 -5.68 7.28 9.27
CA ALA A 74 -4.24 7.45 9.44
C ALA A 74 -3.80 8.89 9.20
N ARG A 75 -4.39 9.58 8.22
CA ARG A 75 -4.14 11.00 7.94
C ARG A 75 -4.58 11.89 9.10
N GLU A 76 -5.77 11.65 9.65
CA GLU A 76 -6.32 12.42 10.77
C GLU A 76 -5.48 12.21 12.04
N GLN A 77 -5.12 10.97 12.34
CA GLN A 77 -4.43 10.61 13.58
C GLN A 77 -2.90 10.77 13.50
N LYS A 78 -2.35 10.88 12.29
CA LYS A 78 -0.91 10.94 12.00
C LYS A 78 -0.13 9.77 12.60
N GLN A 79 -0.75 8.60 12.60
CA GLN A 79 -0.21 7.37 13.18
C GLN A 79 -0.53 6.20 12.25
N LEU A 80 0.26 5.13 12.40
CA LEU A 80 0.00 3.85 11.74
C LEU A 80 -1.29 3.25 12.32
N ILE A 81 -2.26 2.92 11.47
CA ILE A 81 -3.55 2.38 11.89
C ILE A 81 -3.59 0.89 11.54
N PRO A 82 -3.39 -0.01 12.50
CA PRO A 82 -3.60 -1.43 12.25
C PRO A 82 -5.09 -1.74 12.18
N TYR A 83 -5.51 -2.54 11.20
CA TYR A 83 -6.89 -2.98 11.04
C TYR A 83 -6.97 -4.41 10.52
N GLN A 84 -8.15 -5.02 10.64
CA GLN A 84 -8.45 -6.31 10.05
C GLN A 84 -9.09 -6.10 8.67
N CYS A 85 -8.53 -6.72 7.64
CA CYS A 85 -9.08 -6.63 6.28
C CYS A 85 -10.22 -7.64 6.07
N HIS A 86 -10.89 -7.57 4.92
CA HIS A 86 -11.96 -8.52 4.56
C HIS A 86 -11.47 -9.96 4.41
N GLY A 87 -10.17 -10.14 4.23
CA GLY A 87 -9.51 -11.44 4.25
C GLY A 87 -9.16 -11.96 5.64
N TYR A 88 -9.64 -11.29 6.71
CA TYR A 88 -9.34 -11.58 8.11
C TYR A 88 -7.84 -11.47 8.49
N LEU A 89 -7.01 -10.93 7.61
CA LEU A 89 -5.60 -10.63 7.86
C LEU A 89 -5.45 -9.23 8.50
N ARG A 90 -4.30 -8.99 9.12
CA ARG A 90 -3.96 -7.70 9.71
C ARG A 90 -3.18 -6.85 8.72
N GLU A 91 -3.68 -5.66 8.43
CA GLU A 91 -3.04 -4.63 7.60
C GLU A 91 -2.69 -3.41 8.47
N ALA A 92 -1.78 -2.57 7.99
CA ALA A 92 -1.33 -1.36 8.67
C ALA A 92 -0.80 -0.34 7.65
#